data_AF-W6UM65-F1
#
_entry.id   AF-W6UM65-F1
#
_cell.length_a   1.000
_cell.length_b   1.000
_cell.length_c   1.000
_cell.angle_alpha   90.00
_cell.angle_beta   90.00
_cell.angle_gamma   90.00
#
_symmetry.space_group_name_H-M   'P 1'
#
loop_
_entity.id
_entity.type
_entity.pdbx_description
1 polymer ?
#
loop_
_entity_poly.entity_id
_entity_poly.type
_entity_poly.pdbx_seq_one_letter_code
_entity_poly.pdbx_strand_id
1 'polypeptide(L)'
;MPAKQIYVRSHKEIEEKLEEIFASNGGQKVILLLEGSTDMTGESWNKACQEVETLLEPLLNSASEKTVFLMAEVGNEEAWRDEANFFKKHAIYKLTAIPTLFSFTGPESVAKRLDGPACLDKDALTEFFK
;
A
#
# COMPACT_ATOMS: atom_id res chain seq x y z
N MET A 1 -3.87 -7.44 18.80
CA MET A 1 -2.74 -8.05 18.09
C MET A 1 -2.57 -7.27 16.80
N PRO A 2 -1.33 -6.92 16.40
CA PRO A 2 -1.08 -6.04 15.26
C PRO A 2 -1.52 -6.68 13.93
N ALA A 3 -1.71 -5.85 12.90
CA ALA A 3 -1.93 -6.31 11.54
C ALA A 3 -0.79 -7.24 11.06
N LYS A 4 -1.12 -8.22 10.21
CA LYS A 4 -0.13 -9.01 9.50
C LYS A 4 0.49 -8.16 8.40
N GLN A 5 1.79 -7.88 8.50
CA GLN A 5 2.52 -7.08 7.52
C GLN A 5 3.32 -7.98 6.57
N ILE A 6 3.22 -7.72 5.27
CA ILE A 6 3.89 -8.49 4.21
C ILE A 6 4.53 -7.49 3.25
N TYR A 7 5.83 -7.66 3.03
CA TYR A 7 6.57 -6.89 2.05
C TYR A 7 6.65 -7.65 0.73
N VAL A 8 6.30 -6.98 -0.36
CA VAL A 8 6.22 -7.55 -1.71
C VAL A 8 7.10 -6.76 -2.67
N ARG A 9 7.89 -7.48 -3.47
CA ARG A 9 8.98 -6.89 -4.28
C ARG A 9 8.66 -6.76 -5.77
N SER A 10 7.52 -7.30 -6.21
CA SER A 10 7.11 -7.23 -7.61
C SER A 10 5.61 -7.09 -7.75
N HIS A 11 5.16 -6.50 -8.86
CA HIS A 11 3.74 -6.36 -9.14
C HIS A 11 3.00 -7.71 -9.24
N LYS A 12 3.66 -8.75 -9.76
CA LYS A 12 3.11 -10.12 -9.81
C LYS A 12 2.87 -10.68 -8.42
N GLU A 13 3.81 -10.45 -7.51
CA GLU A 13 3.70 -10.90 -6.12
C GLU A 13 2.52 -10.21 -5.40
N ILE A 14 2.22 -8.95 -5.74
CA ILE A 14 1.03 -8.26 -5.22
C ILE A 14 -0.24 -8.99 -5.66
N GLU A 15 -0.36 -9.27 -6.97
CA GLU A 15 -1.53 -9.95 -7.56
C GLU A 15 -1.72 -11.34 -6.94
N GLU A 16 -0.66 -12.16 -6.89
CA GLU A 16 -0.67 -13.49 -6.27
C GLU A 16 -1.08 -13.42 -4.80
N LYS A 17 -0.55 -12.47 -4.02
CA LYS A 17 -0.92 -12.31 -2.60
C LYS A 17 -2.37 -11.90 -2.43
N LEU A 18 -2.87 -10.98 -3.27
CA LEU A 18 -4.27 -10.59 -3.23
C LEU A 18 -5.19 -11.80 -3.51
N GLU A 19 -4.88 -12.60 -4.53
CA GLU A 19 -5.62 -13.83 -4.83
C GLU A 19 -5.59 -14.82 -3.65
N GLU A 20 -4.41 -15.13 -3.10
CA GLU A 20 -4.25 -16.04 -1.97
C GLU A 20 -5.05 -15.58 -0.74
N ILE A 21 -4.95 -14.30 -0.39
CA ILE A 21 -5.62 -13.72 0.78
C ILE A 21 -7.14 -13.83 0.61
N PHE A 22 -7.69 -13.39 -0.52
CA PHE A 22 -9.14 -13.42 -0.73
C PHE A 22 -9.69 -14.83 -0.99
N ALA A 23 -8.91 -15.76 -1.55
CA ALA A 23 -9.30 -17.17 -1.68
C ALA A 23 -9.42 -17.88 -0.32
N SER A 24 -8.65 -17.43 0.68
CA SER A 24 -8.66 -18.00 2.04
C SER A 24 -9.92 -17.67 2.87
N ASN A 25 -10.86 -16.91 2.30
CA ASN A 25 -12.26 -16.74 2.76
C ASN A 25 -12.43 -16.36 4.24
N GLY A 26 -11.58 -15.48 4.75
CA GLY A 26 -11.80 -14.79 6.02
C GLY A 26 -12.04 -13.31 5.74
N GLY A 27 -13.06 -12.68 6.32
CA GLY A 27 -13.37 -11.24 6.19
C GLY A 27 -12.23 -10.34 6.69
N GLN A 28 -11.15 -10.32 5.92
CA GLN A 28 -9.88 -9.69 6.19
C GLN A 28 -9.87 -8.34 5.50
N LYS A 29 -9.45 -7.31 6.22
CA LYS A 29 -9.23 -5.99 5.65
C LYS A 29 -7.85 -6.02 5.01
N VAL A 30 -7.79 -5.96 3.68
CA VAL A 30 -6.52 -5.94 2.96
C VAL A 30 -6.20 -4.49 2.61
N ILE A 31 -5.04 -4.02 3.07
CA ILE A 31 -4.52 -2.69 2.83
C ILE A 31 -3.22 -2.83 2.06
N LEU A 32 -3.06 -2.12 0.95
CA LEU A 32 -1.83 -2.07 0.16
C LEU A 32 -1.29 -0.64 0.16
N LEU A 33 -0.04 -0.47 0.58
CA LEU A 33 0.75 0.73 0.37
C LEU A 33 1.64 0.53 -0.86
N LEU A 34 1.50 1.44 -1.83
CA LEU A 34 2.44 1.59 -2.93
C LEU A 34 3.32 2.82 -2.69
N GLU A 35 4.64 2.60 -2.62
CA GLU A 35 5.62 3.62 -2.24
C GLU A 35 6.89 3.57 -3.08
N GLY A 36 7.74 4.59 -2.95
CA GLY A 36 9.03 4.62 -3.62
C GLY A 36 9.99 3.61 -2.99
N SER A 37 10.88 3.02 -3.79
CA SER A 37 11.83 2.05 -3.27
C SER A 37 12.71 2.59 -2.15
N THR A 38 13.09 1.69 -1.26
CA THR A 38 13.90 1.93 -0.07
C THR A 38 15.37 1.65 -0.34
N ASP A 39 16.26 2.34 0.36
CA ASP A 39 17.69 2.04 0.34
C ASP A 39 18.05 0.97 1.39
N MET A 40 19.34 0.77 1.62
CA MET A 40 19.81 -0.23 2.60
C MET A 40 19.43 0.09 4.05
N THR A 41 19.06 1.34 4.34
CA THR A 41 18.56 1.76 5.66
C THR A 41 17.06 1.52 5.81
N GLY A 42 16.37 1.18 4.73
CA GLY A 42 14.91 1.04 4.70
C GLY A 42 14.20 2.36 4.44
N GLU A 43 14.91 3.46 4.19
CA GLU A 43 14.30 4.76 3.89
C GLU A 43 13.95 4.87 2.41
N SER A 44 12.70 5.21 2.11
CA SER A 44 12.27 5.52 0.75
C SER A 44 12.98 6.75 0.20
N TRP A 45 13.31 6.79 -1.09
CA TRP A 45 13.82 8.00 -1.75
C TRP A 45 12.81 9.17 -1.74
N ASN A 46 11.54 8.89 -1.42
CA ASN A 46 10.48 9.88 -1.35
C ASN A 46 10.13 10.23 0.11
N LYS A 47 10.28 11.49 0.48
CA LYS A 47 10.00 11.97 1.85
C LYS A 47 8.56 11.72 2.33
N ALA A 48 7.57 11.83 1.45
CA ALA A 48 6.17 11.56 1.83
C ALA A 48 5.94 10.07 2.10
N CYS A 49 6.69 9.17 1.44
CA CYS A 49 6.65 7.73 1.74
C CYS A 49 7.19 7.47 3.15
N GLN A 50 8.36 8.02 3.49
CA GLN A 50 8.92 7.91 4.85
C GLN A 50 7.95 8.43 5.94
N GLU A 51 7.26 9.55 5.67
CA GLU A 51 6.31 10.15 6.60
C GLU A 51 5.05 9.29 6.77
N VAL A 52 4.46 8.77 5.68
CA VAL A 52 3.27 7.91 5.80
C VAL A 52 3.57 6.62 6.55
N GLU A 53 4.74 6.00 6.34
CA GLU A 53 5.12 4.78 7.07
C GLU A 53 5.11 5.01 8.58
N THR A 54 5.68 6.12 9.02
CA THR A 54 5.69 6.55 10.43
C THR A 54 4.26 6.77 10.96
N LEU A 55 3.35 7.33 10.14
CA LEU A 55 1.96 7.56 10.52
C LEU A 55 1.12 6.26 10.55
N LEU A 56 1.46 5.28 9.72
CA LEU A 56 0.77 3.99 9.64
C LEU A 56 1.13 3.07 10.80
N GLU A 57 2.35 3.14 11.34
CA GLU A 57 2.81 2.27 12.42
C GLU A 57 1.82 2.16 13.61
N PRO A 58 1.34 3.25 14.23
CA PRO A 58 0.37 3.15 15.34
C PRO A 58 -0.99 2.58 14.90
N LEU A 59 -1.41 2.82 13.65
CA LEU A 59 -2.67 2.31 13.09
C LEU A 59 -2.59 0.80 12.86
N LEU A 60 -1.48 0.32 12.29
CA LEU A 60 -1.21 -1.10 12.07
C LEU A 60 -1.05 -1.86 13.39
N ASN A 61 -0.44 -1.24 14.40
CA ASN A 61 -0.32 -1.81 15.74
C ASN A 61 -1.67 -1.96 16.45
N SER A 62 -2.60 -1.03 16.17
CA SER A 62 -3.95 -1.01 16.76
C SER A 62 -4.99 -1.75 15.92
N ALA A 63 -4.66 -2.12 14.68
CA ALA A 63 -5.56 -2.79 13.76
C ALA A 63 -5.91 -4.21 14.22
N SER A 64 -7.00 -4.75 13.67
CA SER A 64 -7.38 -6.15 13.90
C SER A 64 -6.33 -7.11 13.34
N GLU A 65 -6.12 -8.27 13.96
CA GLU A 65 -5.31 -9.37 13.44
C GLU A 65 -5.80 -9.88 12.06
N LYS A 66 -7.06 -9.60 11.71
CA LYS A 66 -7.64 -9.88 10.40
C LYS A 66 -7.24 -8.85 9.35
N THR A 67 -6.50 -7.81 9.72
CA THR A 67 -5.96 -6.82 8.79
C THR A 67 -4.67 -7.36 8.21
N VAL A 68 -4.60 -7.45 6.88
CA VAL A 68 -3.37 -7.76 6.15
C VAL A 68 -2.90 -6.48 5.49
N PHE A 69 -1.69 -6.07 5.84
CA PHE A 69 -1.02 -4.92 5.25
C PHE A 69 0.06 -5.41 4.29
N LEU A 70 -0.06 -5.03 3.03
CA LEU A 70 0.89 -5.25 1.97
C LEU A 70 1.65 -3.94 1.74
N MET A 71 2.97 -4.02 1.61
CA MET A 71 3.83 -2.89 1.27
C MET A 71 4.62 -3.25 0.01
N ALA A 72 4.51 -2.43 -1.03
CA ALA A 72 5.16 -2.69 -2.31
C ALA A 72 5.83 -1.44 -2.88
N GLU A 73 6.99 -1.66 -3.49
CA GLU A 73 7.75 -0.60 -4.12
C GLU A 73 7.36 -0.42 -5.60
N VAL A 74 7.15 0.83 -6.00
CA VAL A 74 6.92 1.21 -7.41
C VAL A 74 8.22 1.29 -8.22
N GLY A 75 9.35 1.11 -7.56
CA GLY A 75 10.70 1.28 -8.08
C GLY A 75 11.40 2.55 -7.58
N ASN A 76 12.59 2.79 -8.12
CA ASN A 76 13.38 3.99 -7.83
C ASN A 76 12.77 5.25 -8.48
N GLU A 77 13.34 6.41 -8.17
CA GLU A 77 12.82 7.70 -8.66
C GLU A 77 12.76 7.76 -10.20
N GLU A 78 13.76 7.22 -10.90
CA GLU A 78 13.81 7.19 -12.36
C GLU A 78 12.67 6.33 -12.94
N ALA A 79 12.49 5.11 -12.42
CA ALA A 79 11.41 4.22 -12.82
C ALA A 79 10.02 4.81 -12.52
N TRP A 80 9.88 5.57 -11.43
CA TRP A 80 8.63 6.26 -11.12
C TRP A 80 8.38 7.44 -12.06
N ARG A 81 9.41 8.18 -12.49
CA ARG A 81 9.26 9.28 -13.45
C ARG A 81 8.86 8.81 -14.83
N ASP A 82 9.20 7.57 -15.20
CA ASP A 82 8.73 6.97 -16.45
C ASP A 82 7.20 6.89 -16.50
N GLU A 83 6.61 7.37 -17.59
CA GLU A 83 5.18 7.27 -17.85
C GLU A 83 4.75 5.85 -18.19
N ALA A 84 5.67 5.00 -18.68
CA ALA A 84 5.45 3.59 -18.92
C ALA A 84 5.48 2.73 -17.64
N ASN A 85 5.70 3.33 -16.46
CA ASN A 85 5.68 2.61 -15.19
C ASN A 85 4.41 1.77 -15.05
N PHE A 86 4.57 0.49 -14.68
CA PHE A 86 3.48 -0.47 -14.58
C PHE A 86 2.33 0.07 -13.72
N PHE A 87 2.61 0.60 -12.54
CA PHE A 87 1.58 1.06 -11.60
C PHE A 87 0.81 2.27 -12.09
N LYS A 88 1.42 3.13 -12.92
CA LYS A 88 0.73 4.25 -13.58
C LYS A 88 -0.24 3.76 -14.66
N LYS A 89 0.14 2.72 -15.41
CA LYS A 89 -0.65 2.19 -16.54
C LYS A 89 -1.63 1.08 -16.16
N HIS A 90 -1.42 0.44 -15.01
CA HIS A 90 -2.24 -0.68 -14.56
C HIS A 90 -3.69 -0.25 -14.38
N ALA A 91 -4.64 -1.07 -14.85
CA ALA A 91 -6.06 -0.71 -14.92
C ALA A 91 -6.68 -0.44 -13.54
N ILE A 92 -6.17 -1.09 -12.50
CA ILE A 92 -6.64 -0.97 -11.12
C ILE A 92 -5.90 0.16 -10.38
N TYR A 93 -4.57 0.17 -10.44
CA TYR A 93 -3.77 1.09 -9.63
C TYR A 93 -3.81 2.51 -10.18
N LYS A 94 -3.64 2.71 -11.49
CA LYS A 94 -3.64 4.03 -12.17
C LYS A 94 -3.01 5.12 -11.30
N LEU A 95 -1.79 4.88 -10.84
CA LEU A 95 -1.16 5.80 -9.88
C LEU A 95 -0.86 7.14 -10.53
N THR A 96 -1.19 8.22 -9.81
CA THR A 96 -0.81 9.59 -10.16
C THR A 96 0.12 10.20 -9.12
N ALA A 97 0.27 9.55 -7.95
CA ALA A 97 1.12 9.98 -6.85
C ALA A 97 1.61 8.76 -6.05
N ILE A 98 2.67 8.98 -5.29
CA ILE A 98 3.11 8.12 -4.18
C ILE A 98 3.32 9.00 -2.94
N PRO A 99 3.14 8.46 -1.72
CA PRO A 99 2.59 7.14 -1.43
C PRO A 99 1.10 7.03 -1.81
N THR A 100 0.61 5.85 -2.14
CA THR A 100 -0.83 5.62 -2.34
C THR A 100 -1.28 4.39 -1.57
N LEU A 101 -2.37 4.54 -0.81
CA LEU A 101 -3.01 3.47 -0.04
C LEU A 101 -4.26 2.97 -0.75
N PHE A 102 -4.43 1.66 -0.79
CA PHE A 102 -5.62 0.98 -1.28
C PHE A 102 -6.18 0.07 -0.19
N SER A 103 -7.50 0.06 -0.04
CA SER A 103 -8.20 -0.99 0.72
C SER A 103 -8.98 -1.83 -0.26
N PHE A 104 -8.73 -3.14 -0.25
CA PHE A 104 -9.37 -4.09 -1.16
C PHE A 104 -10.51 -4.84 -0.50
N THR A 105 -11.54 -5.15 -1.28
CA THR A 105 -12.65 -6.08 -0.93
C THR A 105 -12.66 -7.33 -1.81
N GLY A 106 -11.71 -7.44 -2.74
CA GLY A 106 -11.44 -8.59 -3.58
C GLY A 106 -10.14 -8.38 -4.35
N PRO A 107 -9.60 -9.40 -5.05
CA PRO A 107 -8.29 -9.32 -5.70
C PRO A 107 -8.14 -8.14 -6.65
N GLU A 108 -9.23 -7.79 -7.34
CA GLU A 108 -9.26 -6.68 -8.29
C GLU A 108 -10.23 -5.55 -7.89
N SER A 109 -10.76 -5.59 -6.66
CA SER A 109 -11.81 -4.68 -6.20
C SER A 109 -11.34 -3.76 -5.08
N VAL A 110 -11.22 -2.47 -5.39
CA VAL A 110 -10.82 -1.41 -4.44
C VAL A 110 -12.07 -0.80 -3.80
N ALA A 111 -12.09 -0.77 -2.47
CA ALA A 111 -13.15 -0.12 -1.68
C ALA A 111 -12.80 1.31 -1.26
N LYS A 112 -11.55 1.56 -0.85
CA LYS A 112 -11.06 2.90 -0.46
C LYS A 112 -9.69 3.14 -1.08
N ARG A 113 -9.37 4.40 -1.37
CA ARG A 113 -8.06 4.84 -1.87
C ARG A 113 -7.69 6.19 -1.24
N LEU A 114 -6.42 6.36 -0.88
CA LEU A 114 -5.83 7.67 -0.55
C LEU A 114 -4.58 7.86 -1.40
N ASP A 115 -4.46 9.03 -2.02
CA ASP A 115 -3.37 9.37 -2.94
C ASP A 115 -2.47 10.47 -2.36
N GLY A 116 -1.16 10.25 -2.44
CA GLY A 116 -0.13 11.25 -2.18
C GLY A 116 -0.35 12.03 -0.89
N PRO A 117 -0.58 13.36 -0.94
CA PRO A 117 -0.76 14.19 0.27
C PRO A 117 -1.88 13.72 1.20
N ALA A 118 -2.93 13.08 0.70
CA ALA A 118 -4.03 12.58 1.53
C ALA A 118 -3.57 11.44 2.47
N CYS A 119 -2.49 10.74 2.12
CA CYS A 119 -1.86 9.74 2.98
C CYS A 119 -1.11 10.38 4.17
N LEU A 120 -0.87 11.69 4.17
CA LEU A 120 -0.18 12.40 5.27
C LEU A 120 -1.17 13.03 6.26
N ASP A 121 -2.47 12.98 5.96
CA ASP A 121 -3.51 13.49 6.83
C ASP A 121 -3.93 12.41 7.84
N LYS A 122 -3.70 12.69 9.13
CA LYS A 122 -3.96 11.74 10.22
C LYS A 122 -5.44 11.39 10.35
N ASP A 123 -6.34 12.34 10.08
CA ASP A 123 -7.77 12.12 10.19
C ASP A 123 -8.25 11.26 9.00
N ALA A 124 -7.75 11.53 7.80
CA ALA A 124 -8.01 10.72 6.61
C ALA A 124 -7.50 9.28 6.77
N LEU A 125 -6.28 9.10 7.28
CA LEU A 125 -5.73 7.78 7.59
C LEU A 125 -6.58 7.05 8.65
N THR A 126 -6.97 7.75 9.71
CA THR A 126 -7.81 7.15 10.76
C THR A 126 -9.16 6.70 10.20
N GLU A 127 -9.80 7.52 9.36
CA GLU A 127 -11.06 7.17 8.69
C GLU A 127 -10.91 6.04 7.65
N PHE A 128 -9.76 5.98 6.98
CA PHE A 128 -9.44 4.89 6.08
C PHE A 128 -9.33 3.55 6.82
N PHE A 129 -8.78 3.56 8.04
CA PHE A 129 -8.61 2.38 8.88
C PHE A 129 -9.87 1.93 9.63
N LYS A 130 -10.92 2.76 9.71
CA LYS A 130 -12.27 2.31 10.09
C LYS A 130 -12.87 1.40 9.01
#